data_AF-A0A429FGJ4-F1
#
_entry.id   AF-A0A429FGJ4-F1
#
_cell.length_a   1.000
_cell.length_b   1.000
_cell.length_c   1.000
_cell.angle_alpha   90.00
_cell.angle_beta   90.00
_cell.angle_gamma   90.00
#
_symmetry.space_group_name_H-M   'P 1'
#
loop_
_entity.id
_entity.type
_entity.pdbx_description
1 polymer ?
#
loop_
_entity_poly.entity_id
_entity_poly.type
_entity_poly.pdbx_seq_one_letter_code
_entity_poly.pdbx_strand_id
1 'polypeptide(L)'
;MTVACQVKTGLRGPSDFMDVFATATVYARRLRRTALLVTELGERGRWTVVFSSLDRLALHAGECDYLSATGADFMELVPEGVAVMVDPDDDHRFPVLSKAVPADFVARVWAGKSRG
;
A
#
# COMPACT_ATOMS: atom_id res chain seq x y z
N MET A 1 1.88 18.85 -0.10
CA MET A 1 2.71 17.85 -0.81
C MET A 1 2.90 16.65 0.12
N THR A 2 2.56 15.44 -0.32
CA THR A 2 2.65 14.22 0.51
C THR A 2 4.08 13.66 0.52
N VAL A 3 4.41 12.82 1.50
CA VAL A 3 5.74 12.15 1.58
C VAL A 3 5.97 11.25 0.37
N ALA A 4 4.93 10.57 -0.12
CA ALA A 4 5.03 9.78 -1.35
C ALA A 4 5.40 10.63 -2.57
N CYS A 5 4.81 11.83 -2.73
CA CYS A 5 5.22 12.76 -3.80
C CYS A 5 6.69 13.16 -3.66
N GLN A 6 7.15 13.47 -2.44
CA GLN A 6 8.56 13.81 -2.18
C GLN A 6 9.52 12.67 -2.55
N VAL A 7 9.14 11.41 -2.29
CA VAL A 7 9.95 10.24 -2.70
C VAL A 7 9.89 9.98 -4.21
N LYS A 8 8.79 10.33 -4.88
CA LYS A 8 8.70 10.27 -6.34
C LYS A 8 9.59 11.32 -7.00
N THR A 9 9.63 12.53 -6.46
CA THR A 9 10.45 13.64 -6.99
C THR A 9 11.91 13.61 -6.51
N GLY A 10 12.32 12.61 -5.71
CA GLY A 10 13.70 12.46 -5.22
C GLY A 10 14.10 13.43 -4.09
N LEU A 11 13.14 14.17 -3.52
CA LEU A 11 13.38 15.05 -2.36
C LEU A 11 13.56 14.27 -1.05
N ARG A 12 13.07 13.03 -1.01
CA ARG A 12 13.18 12.09 0.11
C ARG A 12 13.50 10.69 -0.38
N GLY A 13 14.11 9.90 0.49
CA GLY A 13 14.39 8.49 0.23
C GLY A 13 13.17 7.60 0.52
N PRO A 14 13.12 6.38 -0.04
CA PRO A 14 12.10 5.40 0.31
C PRO A 14 12.02 5.08 1.82
N SER A 15 13.14 5.15 2.54
CA SER A 15 13.18 4.97 4.00
C SER A 15 12.34 6.02 4.73
N ASP A 16 12.38 7.28 4.31
CA ASP A 16 11.58 8.37 4.92
C ASP A 16 10.08 8.11 4.75
N PHE A 17 9.68 7.53 3.62
CA PHE A 17 8.31 7.09 3.42
C PHE A 17 7.95 5.95 4.37
N MET A 18 8.82 4.95 4.52
CA MET A 18 8.58 3.81 5.40
C MET A 18 8.44 4.23 6.87
N ASP A 19 9.25 5.19 7.34
CA ASP A 19 9.17 5.71 8.71
C ASP A 19 7.84 6.41 8.98
N VAL A 20 7.36 7.21 8.01
CA VAL A 20 6.06 7.88 8.09
C VAL A 20 4.92 6.88 7.97
N PHE A 21 5.00 5.96 7.02
CA PHE A 21 3.99 4.92 6.81
C PHE A 21 3.82 4.05 8.06
N ALA A 22 4.92 3.61 8.67
CA ALA A 22 4.90 2.73 9.84
C ALA A 22 4.08 3.30 11.00
N THR A 23 4.06 4.63 11.17
CA THR A 23 3.37 5.31 12.27
C THR A 23 2.02 5.92 11.86
N ALA A 24 1.74 6.06 10.56
CA ALA A 24 0.49 6.60 10.06
C ALA A 24 -0.68 5.63 10.26
N THR A 25 -1.86 6.17 10.62
CA THR A 25 -3.11 5.40 10.56
C THR A 25 -3.50 5.16 9.11
N VAL A 26 -3.74 3.89 8.77
CA VAL A 26 -4.22 3.45 7.47
C VAL A 26 -5.57 2.75 7.61
N TYR A 27 -6.35 2.80 6.54
CA TYR A 27 -7.68 2.22 6.46
C TYR A 27 -7.71 1.17 5.36
N ALA A 28 -8.35 0.03 5.62
CA ALA A 28 -8.54 -1.00 4.61
C ALA A 28 -9.96 -1.57 4.69
N ARG A 29 -10.50 -1.99 3.55
CA ARG A 29 -11.77 -2.69 3.51
C ARG A 29 -11.66 -4.01 4.28
N ARG A 30 -12.62 -4.26 5.16
CA ARG A 30 -12.72 -5.49 5.95
C ARG A 30 -13.76 -6.41 5.32
N LEU A 31 -13.37 -7.62 4.89
CA LEU A 31 -14.30 -8.59 4.30
C LEU A 31 -15.01 -9.44 5.37
N ARG A 32 -14.24 -9.93 6.36
CA ARG A 32 -14.68 -10.75 7.50
C ARG A 32 -13.80 -10.39 8.71
N ARG A 33 -14.10 -10.95 9.90
CA ARG A 33 -13.49 -10.56 11.19
C ARG A 33 -11.96 -10.39 11.16
N THR A 34 -11.22 -11.09 10.30
CA THR A 34 -9.75 -11.00 10.19
C THR A 34 -9.20 -11.02 8.75
N ALA A 35 -10.05 -11.01 7.71
CA ALA A 35 -9.58 -11.22 6.33
C ALA A 35 -9.41 -9.90 5.58
N LEU A 36 -8.21 -9.68 5.02
CA LEU A 36 -7.91 -8.62 4.06
C LEU A 36 -8.38 -9.01 2.66
N LEU A 37 -8.81 -8.01 1.88
CA LEU A 37 -9.05 -8.21 0.46
C LEU A 37 -7.71 -8.29 -0.27
N VAL A 38 -7.43 -9.44 -0.89
CA VAL A 38 -6.24 -9.67 -1.72
C VAL A 38 -6.67 -9.93 -3.16
N THR A 39 -6.00 -9.27 -4.09
CA THR A 39 -6.22 -9.36 -5.54
C THR A 39 -4.99 -9.95 -6.21
N GLU A 40 -5.20 -10.97 -7.03
CA GLU A 40 -4.18 -11.53 -7.94
C GLU A 40 -4.09 -10.68 -9.20
N LEU A 41 -2.92 -10.12 -9.50
CA LEU A 41 -2.66 -9.26 -10.66
C LEU A 41 -1.70 -9.91 -11.67
N GLY A 42 -1.93 -11.19 -11.99
CA GLY A 42 -1.11 -11.93 -12.96
C GLY A 42 0.38 -11.93 -12.58
N GLU A 43 1.25 -11.52 -13.50
CA GLU A 43 2.70 -11.42 -13.26
C GLU A 43 3.11 -10.38 -12.19
N ARG A 44 2.19 -9.47 -11.86
CA ARG A 44 2.35 -8.53 -10.74
C ARG A 44 2.02 -9.19 -9.41
N GLY A 45 1.67 -10.47 -9.34
CA GLY A 45 1.46 -11.17 -8.08
C GLY A 45 0.30 -10.64 -7.25
N ARG A 46 0.36 -10.85 -5.93
CA ARG A 46 -0.73 -10.57 -5.00
C ARG A 46 -0.63 -9.20 -4.39
N TRP A 47 -1.75 -8.48 -4.38
CA TRP A 47 -1.85 -7.14 -3.83
C TRP A 47 -3.02 -7.00 -2.88
N THR A 48 -2.83 -6.19 -1.85
CA THR A 48 -3.92 -5.56 -1.11
C THR A 48 -3.76 -4.05 -1.19
N VAL A 49 -4.79 -3.32 -0.78
CA VAL A 49 -4.82 -1.86 -0.85
C VAL A 49 -5.12 -1.29 0.53
N VAL A 50 -4.47 -0.17 0.84
CA VAL A 50 -4.76 0.64 2.03
C VAL A 50 -4.91 2.09 1.64
N PHE A 51 -5.65 2.81 2.47
CA PHE A 51 -6.00 4.20 2.24
C PHE A 51 -5.49 5.06 3.38
N SER A 52 -5.01 6.25 3.07
CA SER A 52 -4.56 7.22 4.07
C SER A 52 -5.71 8.00 4.72
N SER A 53 -6.94 7.86 4.21
CA SER A 53 -8.16 8.43 4.81
C SER A 53 -9.40 7.58 4.54
N LEU A 54 -10.44 7.76 5.36
CA LEU A 54 -11.74 7.12 5.16
C LEU A 54 -12.42 7.60 3.87
N ASP A 55 -12.27 8.88 3.51
CA ASP A 55 -12.83 9.43 2.27
C ASP A 55 -12.27 8.71 1.04
N ARG A 56 -10.95 8.43 1.03
CA ARG A 56 -10.31 7.70 -0.06
C ARG A 56 -10.76 6.24 -0.12
N LEU A 57 -10.95 5.59 1.03
CA LEU A 57 -11.55 4.25 1.08
C LEU A 57 -12.98 4.26 0.54
N ALA A 58 -13.82 5.22 0.94
CA ALA A 58 -15.20 5.33 0.51
C ALA A 58 -15.33 5.60 -1.00
N LEU A 59 -14.44 6.44 -1.55
CA LEU A 59 -14.35 6.67 -2.99
C LEU A 59 -14.00 5.40 -3.78
N HIS A 60 -13.12 4.55 -3.23
CA HIS A 60 -12.71 3.31 -3.89
C HIS A 60 -13.73 2.18 -3.75
N ALA A 61 -14.27 1.97 -2.56
CA ALA A 61 -15.05 0.77 -2.21
C ALA A 61 -16.54 1.03 -1.95
N GLY A 62 -16.98 2.28 -1.94
CA GLY A 62 -18.29 2.68 -1.43
C GLY A 62 -18.39 2.53 0.09
N GLU A 63 -19.62 2.55 0.60
CA GLU A 63 -19.90 2.25 2.01
C GLU A 63 -19.47 0.81 2.32
N CYS A 64 -18.56 0.64 3.28
CA CYS A 64 -18.05 -0.66 3.66
C CYS A 64 -17.58 -0.72 5.11
N ASP A 65 -17.57 -1.93 5.67
CA ASP A 65 -16.84 -2.18 6.91
C ASP A 65 -15.34 -2.00 6.67
N TYR A 66 -14.68 -1.35 7.61
CA TYR A 66 -13.25 -1.08 7.54
C TYR A 66 -12.51 -1.57 8.79
N LEU A 67 -11.20 -1.68 8.64
CA LEU A 67 -10.26 -1.75 9.76
C LEU A 67 -9.35 -0.53 9.70
N SER A 68 -8.92 -0.07 10.87
CA SER A 68 -7.92 0.99 11.03
C SER A 68 -6.78 0.46 11.90
N ALA A 69 -5.55 0.69 11.46
CA ALA A 69 -4.35 0.29 12.19
C ALA A 69 -3.21 1.26 11.84
N THR A 70 -2.09 1.20 12.55
CA THR A 70 -0.86 1.85 12.05
C THR A 70 -0.36 1.11 10.81
N GLY A 71 0.47 1.74 9.97
CA GLY A 71 1.06 1.03 8.84
C GLY A 71 1.93 -0.16 9.29
N ALA A 72 2.62 -0.06 10.43
CA ALA A 72 3.38 -1.18 10.99
C ALA A 72 2.45 -2.35 11.38
N ASP A 73 1.41 -2.08 12.19
CA ASP A 73 0.45 -3.09 12.62
C ASP A 73 -0.30 -3.70 11.43
N PHE A 74 -0.63 -2.88 10.41
CA PHE A 74 -1.26 -3.36 9.19
C PHE A 74 -0.38 -4.37 8.46
N MET A 75 0.92 -4.11 8.35
CA MET A 75 1.85 -5.01 7.69
C MET A 75 1.97 -6.37 8.39
N GLU A 76 1.70 -6.47 9.70
CA GLU A 76 1.62 -7.75 10.41
C GLU A 76 0.39 -8.58 10.03
N LEU A 77 -0.66 -7.92 9.54
CA LEU A 77 -1.88 -8.59 9.03
C LEU A 77 -1.74 -9.03 7.57
N VAL A 78 -0.77 -8.49 6.84
CA VAL A 78 -0.57 -8.77 5.42
C VAL A 78 0.03 -10.17 5.26
N PRO A 79 -0.62 -11.08 4.50
CA PRO A 79 -0.07 -12.40 4.27
C PRO A 79 1.29 -12.36 3.56
N GLU A 80 2.13 -13.37 3.79
CA GLU A 80 3.40 -13.49 3.10
C GLU A 80 3.23 -13.49 1.58
N GLY A 81 4.16 -12.82 0.88
CA GLY A 81 4.11 -12.67 -0.58
C GLY A 81 2.98 -11.78 -1.10
N VAL A 82 2.28 -11.03 -0.24
CA VAL A 82 1.33 -9.98 -0.64
C VAL A 82 1.98 -8.61 -0.50
N ALA A 83 1.85 -7.80 -1.54
CA ALA A 83 2.25 -6.40 -1.54
C ALA A 83 1.09 -5.48 -1.19
N VAL A 84 1.39 -4.28 -0.70
CA VAL A 84 0.39 -3.27 -0.36
C VAL A 84 0.52 -2.09 -1.30
N MET A 85 -0.58 -1.62 -1.87
CA MET A 85 -0.65 -0.34 -2.56
C MET A 85 -1.34 0.68 -1.65
N VAL A 86 -0.66 1.79 -1.35
CA VAL A 86 -1.24 2.92 -0.62
C VAL A 86 -1.94 3.83 -1.63
N ASP A 87 -3.22 4.14 -1.38
CA ASP A 87 -4.08 5.04 -2.16
C ASP A 87 -4.02 4.77 -3.67
N PRO A 88 -4.48 3.59 -4.15
CA PRO A 88 -4.28 3.11 -5.52
C PRO A 88 -4.80 4.06 -6.61
N ASP A 89 -5.85 4.83 -6.33
CA ASP A 89 -6.52 5.72 -7.29
C ASP A 89 -5.98 7.16 -7.26
N ASP A 90 -4.96 7.45 -6.44
CA ASP A 90 -4.41 8.80 -6.27
C ASP A 90 -3.03 8.95 -6.92
N ASP A 91 -2.66 10.20 -7.26
CA ASP A 91 -1.39 10.54 -7.89
C ASP A 91 -0.21 10.24 -6.96
N HIS A 92 -0.41 10.31 -5.64
CA HIS A 92 0.64 9.97 -4.69
C HIS A 92 0.71 8.47 -4.38
N ARG A 93 0.00 7.59 -5.11
CA ARG A 93 0.03 6.14 -4.84
C ARG A 93 1.43 5.59 -4.65
N PHE A 94 1.63 4.72 -3.66
CA PHE A 94 2.95 4.21 -3.32
C PHE A 94 2.91 2.73 -2.95
N PRO A 95 3.77 1.88 -3.55
CA PRO A 95 3.85 0.47 -3.19
C PRO A 95 4.67 0.26 -1.91
N VAL A 96 4.14 -0.50 -0.97
CA VAL A 96 4.83 -0.99 0.22
C VAL A 96 4.98 -2.49 0.11
N LEU A 97 6.22 -2.97 0.17
CA LEU A 97 6.56 -4.36 -0.01
C LEU A 97 6.79 -5.02 1.35
N SER A 98 6.18 -6.17 1.60
CA SER A 98 6.56 -6.99 2.75
C SER A 98 7.95 -7.57 2.53
N LYS A 99 8.71 -7.83 3.60
CA LYS A 99 10.07 -8.42 3.49
C LYS A 99 10.07 -9.79 2.79
N ALA A 100 8.91 -10.46 2.72
CA ALA A 100 8.75 -11.80 2.17
C ALA A 100 8.43 -11.83 0.66
N VAL A 101 8.38 -10.68 -0.03
CA VAL A 101 8.10 -10.70 -1.48
C VAL A 101 9.34 -11.12 -2.30
N PRO A 102 9.18 -11.84 -3.43
CA PRO A 102 10.30 -12.21 -4.29
C PRO A 102 11.08 -11.01 -4.84
N ALA A 103 12.40 -11.14 -4.98
CA ALA A 103 13.27 -10.07 -5.50
C ALA A 103 12.88 -9.60 -6.92
N ASP A 104 12.48 -10.52 -7.80
CA ASP A 104 12.03 -10.15 -9.14
C ASP A 104 10.75 -9.33 -9.13
N PHE A 105 9.88 -9.58 -8.15
CA PHE A 105 8.66 -8.80 -7.96
C PHE A 105 8.99 -7.39 -7.45
N VAL A 106 9.93 -7.28 -6.51
CA VAL A 106 10.48 -5.99 -6.05
C VAL A 106 11.00 -5.22 -7.27
N ALA A 107 11.90 -5.83 -8.05
CA ALA A 107 12.48 -5.20 -9.25
C ALA A 107 11.42 -4.69 -10.22
N ARG A 108 10.34 -5.45 -10.48
CA ARG A 108 9.24 -5.00 -11.35
C ARG A 108 8.47 -3.80 -10.81
N VAL A 109 8.20 -3.78 -9.50
CA VAL A 109 7.51 -2.67 -8.84
C VAL A 109 8.33 -1.38 -8.93
N TRP A 110 9.65 -1.47 -8.73
CA TRP A 110 10.55 -0.31 -8.82
C TRP A 110 10.91 0.06 -10.27
N ALA A 111 10.93 -0.89 -11.21
CA ALA A 111 11.18 -0.63 -12.63
C ALA A 111 10.03 0.11 -13.34
N GLY A 112 8.81 0.01 -12.80
CA GLY A 112 7.68 0.83 -13.24
C GLY A 112 7.87 2.35 -13.03
N LYS A 113 8.96 2.77 -12.38
CA LYS A 113 9.29 4.16 -12.06
C LYS A 113 9.98 4.94 -13.19
N SER A 114 10.15 4.33 -14.39
CA SER A 114 10.95 4.92 -15.49
C SER A 114 10.17 5.34 -16.74
N ARG A 115 8.83 5.31 -16.73
CA ARG A 115 8.02 5.80 -17.87
C ARG A 115 6.82 6.59 -17.38
N GLY A 116 7.06 7.89 -17.18
CA GLY A 116 6.08 8.94 -16.94
C GLY A 116 6.74 10.26 -17.27
#